data_AF-A0A2T6SI67-F1
#
_entry.id   AF-A0A2T6SI67-F1
#
_cell.length_a   1.000
_cell.length_b   1.000
_cell.length_c   1.000
_cell.angle_alpha   90.00
_cell.angle_beta   90.00
_cell.angle_gamma   90.00
#
_symmetry.space_group_name_H-M   'P 1'
#
loop_
_entity.id
_entity.type
_entity.pdbx_description
1 polymer ?
#
loop_
_entity_poly.entity_id
_entity_poly.type
_entity_poly.pdbx_seq_one_letter_code
_entity_poly.pdbx_strand_id
1 'polypeptide(L)'
;CLNMSLVTMLCGSSFKNKGVQTLLDAVIDYLPAPTEVVDIKGIDPKSEEEVFVKSSDDGEFAGLAFKIMTDPFVGQLTFVRVYRGKLESGSYVYNSTKDKKERVGRLLKMHSNKREDIKEVYAGEICAFVGLKDTLTGDTLCDEKNAVVLERME
;
A
#
# COMPACT_ATOMS: atom_id res chain seq x y z
N CYS A 1 9.15 7.63 17.95
CA CYS A 1 7.84 7.61 17.28
C CYS A 1 7.13 6.26 17.35
N LEU A 2 7.80 5.12 17.18
CA LEU A 2 7.19 3.79 17.18
C LEU A 2 6.33 3.45 18.41
N ASN A 3 6.82 3.74 19.62
CA ASN A 3 6.07 3.50 20.87
C ASN A 3 5.27 4.73 21.34
N MET A 4 5.15 5.77 20.49
CA MET A 4 4.52 7.07 20.81
C MET A 4 4.97 7.73 22.11
N SER A 5 6.17 7.41 22.61
CA SER A 5 6.68 7.94 23.90
C SER A 5 7.06 9.43 23.85
N LEU A 6 7.24 9.98 22.66
CA LEU A 6 7.55 11.39 22.41
C LEU A 6 6.93 11.81 21.08
N VAL A 7 6.41 13.05 21.02
CA VAL A 7 5.88 13.68 19.81
C VAL A 7 6.69 14.95 19.53
N THR A 8 7.41 14.97 18.41
CA THR A 8 8.23 16.11 17.99
C THR A 8 7.35 17.26 17.50
N MET A 9 7.47 18.43 18.12
CA MET A 9 6.72 19.63 17.73
C MET A 9 7.62 20.59 16.95
N LEU A 10 7.20 20.93 15.73
CA LEU A 10 7.86 21.91 14.87
C LEU A 10 6.94 23.12 14.64
N CYS A 11 7.51 24.26 14.22
CA CYS A 11 6.75 25.44 13.87
C CYS A 11 7.16 25.95 12.48
N GLY A 12 6.23 26.65 11.82
CA GLY A 12 6.45 27.17 10.47
C GLY A 12 5.21 27.84 9.91
N SER A 13 5.33 28.33 8.67
CA SER A 13 4.22 28.85 7.88
C SER A 13 4.44 28.44 6.43
N SER A 14 3.66 27.48 5.96
CA SER A 14 3.73 26.98 4.59
C SER A 14 3.48 28.10 3.57
N PHE A 15 2.50 28.98 3.83
CA PHE A 15 2.20 30.12 2.96
C PHE A 15 3.38 31.09 2.79
N LYS A 16 4.19 31.26 3.83
CA LYS A 16 5.39 32.12 3.78
C LYS A 16 6.65 31.35 3.37
N ASN A 17 6.53 30.08 2.98
CA ASN A 17 7.65 29.19 2.64
C ASN A 17 8.71 29.07 3.74
N LYS A 18 8.28 29.02 5.01
CA LYS A 18 9.18 28.90 6.17
C LYS A 18 8.85 27.65 6.99
N GLY A 19 9.81 26.73 7.10
CA GLY A 19 9.73 25.57 8.01
C GLY A 19 9.28 24.26 7.38
N VAL A 20 8.77 24.26 6.14
CA VAL A 20 8.37 23.00 5.45
C VAL A 20 9.59 22.14 5.14
N GLN A 21 10.73 22.75 4.79
CA GLN A 21 11.97 22.03 4.52
C GLN A 21 12.46 21.30 5.76
N THR A 22 12.50 21.98 6.91
CA THR A 22 12.86 21.37 8.21
C THR A 22 11.85 20.32 8.66
N LEU A 23 10.58 20.50 8.32
CA LEU A 23 9.57 19.45 8.53
C LEU A 23 9.87 18.19 7.71
N LEU A 24 10.31 18.34 6.45
CA LEU A 24 10.70 17.19 5.62
C LEU A 24 11.95 16.50 6.15
N ASP A 25 12.93 17.25 6.67
CA ASP A 25 14.10 16.67 7.36
C ASP A 25 13.64 15.87 8.60
N ALA A 26 12.74 16.43 9.40
CA ALA A 26 12.18 15.76 10.57
C ALA A 26 11.37 14.49 10.23
N VAL A 27 10.75 14.42 9.05
CA VAL A 27 10.11 13.18 8.57
C VAL A 27 11.15 12.07 8.41
N ILE A 28 12.32 12.38 7.85
CA ILE A 28 13.41 11.41 7.68
C ILE A 28 14.00 11.02 9.03
N ASP A 29 14.25 12.00 9.91
CA ASP A 29 14.93 11.77 11.17
C ASP A 29 14.08 11.03 12.22
N TYR A 30 12.76 11.23 12.21
CA TYR A 30 11.90 10.80 13.31
C TYR A 30 10.75 9.87 12.93
N LEU A 31 10.30 9.83 11.66
CA LEU A 31 9.21 8.92 11.26
C LEU A 31 9.73 7.56 10.80
N PRO A 32 8.99 6.49 11.07
CA PRO A 32 9.49 5.14 10.83
C PRO A 32 9.41 4.74 9.37
N ALA A 33 10.38 3.94 8.94
CA ALA A 33 10.33 3.17 7.71
C ALA A 33 9.32 1.99 7.82
N PRO A 34 8.88 1.41 6.69
CA PRO A 34 7.98 0.25 6.69
C PRO A 34 8.50 -0.98 7.45
N THR A 35 9.81 -1.11 7.60
CA THR A 35 10.50 -2.19 8.33
C THR A 35 10.67 -1.91 9.82
N GLU A 36 10.38 -0.68 10.27
CA GLU A 36 10.50 -0.27 11.67
C GLU A 36 9.17 -0.33 12.41
N VAL A 37 8.05 -0.42 11.69
CA VAL A 37 6.71 -0.60 12.25
C VAL A 37 6.39 -2.07 12.49
N VAL A 38 5.40 -2.34 13.34
CA VAL A 38 4.90 -3.69 13.59
C VAL A 38 4.29 -4.26 12.32
N ASP A 39 4.55 -5.54 12.06
CA ASP A 39 3.97 -6.29 10.95
C ASP A 39 2.43 -6.19 10.99
N ILE A 40 1.81 -5.96 9.83
CA ILE A 40 0.36 -5.83 9.77
C ILE A 40 -0.30 -7.16 10.12
N LYS A 41 -1.34 -7.09 10.94
CA LYS A 41 -2.20 -8.24 11.26
C LYS A 41 -3.16 -8.51 10.11
N GLY A 42 -3.36 -9.77 9.80
CA GLY A 42 -4.41 -10.25 8.92
C GLY A 42 -5.00 -11.56 9.44
N ILE A 43 -5.94 -12.12 8.68
CA ILE A 43 -6.61 -13.37 9.00
C ILE A 43 -6.42 -14.34 7.83
N ASP A 44 -6.04 -15.58 8.12
CA ASP A 44 -6.07 -16.65 7.11
C ASP A 44 -7.54 -16.99 6.82
N PRO A 45 -8.02 -16.85 5.57
CA PRO A 45 -9.42 -17.09 5.23
C PRO A 45 -9.86 -18.56 5.42
N LYS A 46 -8.94 -19.52 5.54
CA LYS A 46 -9.23 -20.94 5.72
C LYS A 46 -9.27 -21.37 7.18
N SER A 47 -8.30 -20.94 7.99
CA SER A 47 -8.21 -21.32 9.40
C SER A 47 -8.87 -20.32 10.35
N GLU A 48 -9.16 -19.10 9.88
CA GLU A 48 -9.61 -17.96 10.69
C GLU A 48 -8.62 -17.53 11.78
N GLU A 49 -7.37 -17.99 11.71
CA GLU A 49 -6.31 -17.62 12.65
C GLU A 49 -5.67 -16.28 12.29
N GLU A 50 -5.20 -15.55 13.31
CA GLU A 50 -4.40 -14.34 13.12
C GLU A 50 -3.05 -14.67 12.49
N VAL A 51 -2.71 -13.99 11.41
CA VAL A 51 -1.41 -14.06 10.74
C VAL A 51 -0.77 -12.68 10.67
N PHE A 52 0.56 -12.63 10.74
CA PHE A 52 1.32 -11.39 10.62
C PHE A 52 1.99 -11.33 9.26
N VAL A 53 1.79 -10.22 8.55
CA VAL A 53 2.39 -9.98 7.23
C VAL A 53 3.56 -9.03 7.39
N LYS A 54 4.75 -9.61 7.32
CA LYS A 54 6.01 -8.88 7.45
C LYS A 54 6.31 -8.00 6.26
N SER A 55 6.76 -6.77 6.55
CA SER A 55 7.30 -5.84 5.56
C SER A 55 8.63 -6.33 4.98
N SER A 56 8.56 -7.10 3.90
CA SER A 56 9.72 -7.70 3.23
C SER A 56 9.44 -7.92 1.76
N ASP A 57 10.42 -7.66 0.89
CA ASP A 57 10.35 -7.97 -0.54
C ASP A 57 10.38 -9.48 -0.80
N ASP A 58 10.93 -10.24 0.15
CA ASP A 58 10.91 -11.69 0.14
C ASP A 58 9.52 -12.23 0.52
N GLY A 59 9.00 -13.14 -0.30
CA GLY A 59 7.75 -13.84 -0.05
C GLY A 59 6.64 -13.48 -1.04
N GLU A 60 5.46 -14.05 -0.79
CA GLU A 60 4.29 -13.89 -1.64
C GLU A 60 3.61 -12.53 -1.42
N PHE A 61 3.15 -11.93 -2.51
CA PHE A 61 2.56 -10.60 -2.53
C PHE A 61 1.37 -10.49 -1.57
N ALA A 62 1.32 -9.39 -0.82
CA ALA A 62 0.15 -9.00 -0.04
C ALA A 62 0.05 -7.47 0.01
N GLY A 63 -1.12 -6.93 -0.31
CA GLY A 63 -1.39 -5.51 -0.32
C GLY A 63 -2.86 -5.19 -0.04
N LEU A 64 -3.11 -3.95 0.36
CA LEU A 64 -4.44 -3.45 0.71
C LEU A 64 -4.84 -2.32 -0.24
N ALA A 65 -6.01 -2.46 -0.87
CA ALA A 65 -6.60 -1.40 -1.67
C ALA A 65 -7.25 -0.37 -0.75
N PHE A 66 -6.67 0.83 -0.62
CA PHE A 66 -7.17 1.83 0.35
C PHE A 66 -7.92 2.99 -0.31
N LYS A 67 -7.79 3.16 -1.64
CA LYS A 67 -8.53 4.21 -2.35
C LYS A 67 -8.78 3.82 -3.80
N ILE A 68 -10.01 4.07 -4.25
CA ILE A 68 -10.35 3.98 -5.67
C ILE A 68 -10.68 5.37 -6.18
N MET A 69 -10.16 5.69 -7.35
CA MET A 69 -10.39 6.94 -8.06
C MET A 69 -10.53 6.67 -9.54
N THR A 70 -11.46 7.34 -10.20
CA THR A 70 -11.54 7.32 -11.67
C THR A 70 -10.67 8.44 -12.23
N ASP A 71 -9.73 8.08 -13.10
CA ASP A 71 -8.93 9.01 -13.89
C ASP A 71 -9.49 9.11 -15.32
N PRO A 72 -9.63 10.33 -15.88
CA PRO A 72 -10.24 10.51 -17.20
C PRO A 72 -9.44 9.89 -18.35
N PHE A 73 -8.15 9.58 -18.18
CA PHE A 73 -7.29 9.05 -19.25
C PHE A 73 -7.03 7.55 -19.12
N VAL A 74 -6.88 7.05 -17.90
CA VAL A 74 -6.51 5.64 -17.63
C VAL A 74 -7.66 4.81 -17.06
N GLY A 75 -8.81 5.43 -16.79
CA GLY A 75 -9.97 4.77 -16.20
C GLY A 75 -9.82 4.60 -14.69
N GLN A 76 -10.30 3.47 -14.15
CA GLN A 76 -10.27 3.21 -12.71
C GLN A 76 -8.84 2.95 -12.22
N LEU A 77 -8.41 3.74 -11.24
CA LEU A 77 -7.17 3.60 -10.48
C LEU A 77 -7.49 3.08 -9.08
N THR A 78 -6.88 1.96 -8.72
CA THR A 78 -6.94 1.43 -7.35
C THR A 78 -5.61 1.66 -6.68
N PHE A 79 -5.55 2.53 -5.68
CA PHE A 79 -4.37 2.75 -4.89
C PHE A 79 -4.21 1.62 -3.88
N VAL A 80 -3.05 0.97 -3.94
CA VAL A 80 -2.70 -0.18 -3.13
C VAL A 80 -1.48 0.14 -2.30
N ARG A 81 -1.55 -0.18 -1.01
CA ARG A 81 -0.39 -0.26 -0.12
C ARG A 81 0.15 -1.67 -0.16
N VAL A 82 1.41 -1.84 -0.55
CA VAL A 82 2.06 -3.16 -0.55
C VAL A 82 2.70 -3.39 0.81
N TYR A 83 2.37 -4.52 1.44
CA TYR A 83 2.93 -4.92 2.72
C TYR A 83 4.02 -5.97 2.56
N ARG A 84 3.85 -6.95 1.68
CA ARG A 84 4.83 -8.03 1.49
C ARG A 84 5.00 -8.37 0.02
N GLY A 85 6.18 -8.85 -0.32
CA GLY A 85 6.54 -9.34 -1.63
C GLY A 85 6.69 -8.21 -2.65
N LYS A 86 6.77 -8.62 -3.90
CA LYS A 86 6.77 -7.73 -5.06
C LYS A 86 5.69 -8.12 -6.04
N LEU A 87 5.26 -7.17 -6.85
CA LEU A 87 4.29 -7.41 -7.92
C LEU A 87 4.76 -6.76 -9.22
N GLU A 88 4.73 -7.53 -10.29
CA GLU A 88 5.07 -7.06 -11.64
C GLU A 88 3.82 -6.67 -12.42
N SER A 89 3.94 -5.67 -13.28
CA SER A 89 2.88 -5.24 -14.19
C SER A 89 2.50 -6.37 -15.15
N GLY A 90 1.20 -6.55 -15.39
CA GLY A 90 0.67 -7.61 -16.25
C GLY A 90 0.39 -8.94 -15.53
N SER A 91 0.75 -9.04 -14.25
CA SER A 91 0.51 -10.22 -13.41
C SER A 91 -0.95 -10.33 -12.94
N TYR A 92 -1.24 -11.43 -12.24
CA TYR A 92 -2.53 -11.69 -11.61
C TYR A 92 -2.37 -11.65 -10.10
N VAL A 93 -3.37 -11.11 -9.42
CA VAL A 93 -3.51 -11.11 -7.97
C VAL A 93 -4.83 -11.76 -7.59
N TYR A 94 -4.89 -12.29 -6.38
CA TYR A 94 -6.10 -12.83 -5.79
C TYR A 94 -6.69 -11.82 -4.80
N ASN A 95 -7.93 -11.40 -5.04
CA ASN A 95 -8.71 -10.62 -4.10
C ASN A 95 -9.32 -11.58 -3.08
N SER A 96 -8.68 -11.71 -1.92
CA SER A 96 -9.07 -12.64 -0.85
C SER A 96 -10.32 -12.21 -0.09
N THR A 97 -10.72 -10.94 -0.19
CA THR A 97 -11.97 -10.44 0.39
C THR A 97 -13.19 -10.88 -0.45
N LYS A 98 -12.99 -11.12 -1.74
CA LYS A 98 -14.07 -11.44 -2.71
C LYS A 98 -13.95 -12.80 -3.38
N ASP A 99 -12.91 -13.55 -3.04
CA ASP A 99 -12.54 -14.81 -3.66
C ASP A 99 -12.48 -14.77 -5.19
N LYS A 100 -11.84 -13.72 -5.73
CA LYS A 100 -11.73 -13.49 -7.18
C LYS A 100 -10.30 -13.22 -7.61
N LYS A 101 -9.90 -13.78 -8.76
CA LYS A 101 -8.66 -13.42 -9.44
C LYS A 101 -8.85 -12.16 -10.26
N GLU A 102 -7.93 -11.21 -10.10
CA GLU A 102 -7.91 -9.96 -10.85
C GLU A 102 -6.57 -9.80 -11.58
N ARG A 103 -6.62 -9.20 -12.77
CA ARG A 103 -5.42 -8.94 -13.58
C ARG A 103 -4.96 -7.51 -13.34
N VAL A 104 -3.70 -7.34 -12.97
CA VAL A 104 -3.09 -6.03 -12.84
C VAL A 104 -2.49 -5.67 -14.20
N GLY A 105 -3.12 -4.72 -14.90
CA GLY A 105 -2.69 -4.33 -16.25
C GLY A 105 -1.43 -3.48 -16.23
N ARG A 106 -1.51 -2.32 -15.59
CA ARG A 106 -0.42 -1.36 -15.44
C ARG A 106 -0.26 -0.93 -13.99
N LEU A 107 0.96 -0.57 -13.63
CA LEU A 107 1.31 0.03 -12.35
C LEU A 107 1.77 1.48 -12.57
N LEU A 108 1.21 2.40 -11.80
CA LEU A 108 1.49 3.83 -11.91
C LEU A 108 1.93 4.44 -10.57
N LYS A 109 3.08 5.11 -10.56
CA LYS A 109 3.45 6.05 -9.49
C LYS A 109 2.96 7.45 -9.85
N MET A 110 2.19 8.03 -8.94
CA MET A 110 1.63 9.38 -9.10
C MET A 110 2.58 10.38 -8.46
N HIS A 111 3.16 11.26 -9.28
CA HIS A 111 4.02 12.37 -8.83
C HIS A 111 3.23 13.68 -8.84
N SER A 112 3.81 14.73 -8.27
CA SER A 112 3.16 16.05 -8.16
C SER A 112 2.72 16.64 -9.51
N ASN A 113 3.47 16.40 -10.58
CA ASN A 113 3.22 16.98 -11.90
C ASN A 113 3.19 15.96 -13.05
N LYS A 114 3.42 14.68 -12.77
CA LYS A 114 3.50 13.63 -13.80
C LYS A 114 3.06 12.28 -13.25
N ARG A 115 2.86 11.35 -14.17
CA ARG A 115 2.59 9.94 -13.88
C ARG A 115 3.73 9.13 -14.44
N GLU A 116 4.16 8.12 -13.69
CA GLU A 116 5.25 7.24 -14.08
C GLU A 116 4.74 5.81 -14.16
N ASP A 117 4.88 5.21 -15.34
CA ASP A 117 4.67 3.77 -15.53
C ASP A 117 5.85 3.00 -14.94
N ILE A 118 5.56 2.15 -13.96
CA ILE A 118 6.56 1.28 -13.34
C ILE A 118 6.30 -0.18 -13.76
N LYS A 119 7.36 -0.98 -13.78
CA LYS A 119 7.27 -2.41 -14.10
C LYS A 119 6.95 -3.26 -12.90
N GLU A 120 7.30 -2.80 -11.70
CA GLU A 120 7.20 -3.56 -10.46
C GLU A 120 7.02 -2.63 -9.27
N VAL A 121 6.41 -3.15 -8.21
CA VAL A 121 6.22 -2.49 -6.91
C VAL A 121 6.68 -3.42 -5.79
N TYR A 122 7.26 -2.85 -4.74
CA TYR A 122 7.92 -3.54 -3.64
C TYR A 122 7.22 -3.36 -2.29
N ALA A 123 7.62 -4.15 -1.30
CA ALA A 123 7.07 -4.05 0.05
C ALA A 123 7.33 -2.66 0.64
N GLY A 124 6.30 -2.08 1.26
CA GLY A 124 6.38 -0.75 1.84
C GLY A 124 6.16 0.39 0.83
N GLU A 125 5.90 0.11 -0.45
CA GLU A 125 5.53 1.12 -1.43
C GLU A 125 4.02 1.33 -1.54
N ILE A 126 3.62 2.46 -2.15
CA ILE A 126 2.25 2.76 -2.55
C ILE A 126 2.23 2.99 -4.06
N CYS A 127 1.31 2.33 -4.75
CA CYS A 127 1.18 2.43 -6.21
C CYS A 127 -0.29 2.38 -6.63
N ALA A 128 -0.63 2.98 -7.77
CA ALA A 128 -1.93 2.86 -8.40
C ALA A 128 -1.94 1.69 -9.39
N PHE A 129 -2.91 0.80 -9.25
CA PHE A 129 -3.13 -0.37 -10.09
C PHE A 129 -4.22 -0.04 -11.10
N VAL A 130 -3.98 -0.36 -12.37
CA VAL A 130 -4.92 -0.13 -13.48
C VAL A 130 -5.47 -1.45 -13.98
N GLY A 131 -6.78 -1.51 -14.20
CA GLY A 131 -7.45 -2.66 -14.82
C GLY A 131 -8.07 -3.66 -13.84
N LEU A 132 -8.06 -3.34 -12.55
CA LEU A 132 -8.87 -4.03 -11.54
C LEU A 132 -10.35 -3.71 -11.75
N LYS A 133 -11.21 -4.72 -11.64
CA LYS A 133 -12.65 -4.61 -11.99
C LYS A 133 -13.55 -4.75 -10.78
N ASP A 134 -13.20 -5.66 -9.88
CA ASP A 134 -14.02 -6.07 -8.75
C ASP A 134 -13.45 -5.55 -7.42
N THR A 135 -12.22 -5.00 -7.38
CA THR A 135 -11.63 -4.45 -6.15
C THR A 135 -12.39 -3.23 -5.63
N LEU A 136 -12.61 -3.17 -4.31
CA LEU A 136 -13.13 -2.03 -3.55
C LEU A 136 -12.10 -1.55 -2.51
N THR A 137 -12.32 -0.35 -1.95
CA THR A 137 -11.56 0.10 -0.78
C THR A 137 -11.77 -0.86 0.39
N GLY A 138 -10.68 -1.25 1.06
CA GLY A 138 -10.65 -2.25 2.13
C GLY A 138 -10.34 -3.67 1.63
N ASP A 139 -10.41 -3.93 0.32
CA ASP A 139 -10.12 -5.26 -0.21
C ASP A 139 -8.62 -5.59 -0.10
N THR A 140 -8.34 -6.86 0.20
CA THR A 140 -6.98 -7.39 0.23
C THR A 140 -6.63 -8.08 -1.09
N LEU A 141 -5.49 -7.72 -1.67
CA LEU A 141 -4.92 -8.33 -2.86
C LEU A 141 -3.67 -9.11 -2.47
N CYS A 142 -3.62 -10.41 -2.77
CA CYS A 142 -2.53 -11.31 -2.37
C CYS A 142 -2.27 -12.42 -3.39
N ASP A 143 -1.32 -13.31 -3.10
CA ASP A 143 -1.20 -14.58 -3.83
C ASP A 143 -2.31 -15.57 -3.40
N GLU A 144 -2.81 -16.37 -4.33
CA GLU A 144 -3.88 -17.36 -4.06
C GLU A 144 -3.42 -18.48 -3.12
N LYS A 145 -2.13 -18.84 -3.14
CA LYS A 145 -1.58 -19.92 -2.32
C LYS A 145 -1.37 -19.48 -0.87
N ASN A 146 -1.02 -18.22 -0.66
CA ASN A 146 -0.85 -17.60 0.66
C ASN A 146 -1.88 -16.48 0.85
N ALA A 147 -3.15 -16.87 0.73
CA ALA A 147 -4.27 -15.96 0.90
C ALA A 147 -4.31 -15.41 2.33
N VAL A 148 -4.49 -14.10 2.45
CA VAL A 148 -4.63 -13.38 3.72
C VAL A 148 -5.68 -12.29 3.56
N VAL A 149 -6.43 -11.99 4.59
CA VAL A 149 -7.34 -10.84 4.64
C VAL A 149 -6.79 -9.82 5.65
N LEU A 150 -6.30 -8.68 5.17
CA LEU A 150 -5.64 -7.64 5.99
C LEU A 150 -6.65 -6.73 6.69
N GLU A 151 -7.83 -6.55 6.11
CA GLU A 151 -8.89 -5.73 6.67
C GLU A 151 -10.22 -6.47 6.50
N ARG A 152 -10.93 -6.67 7.61
CA ARG A 152 -12.34 -7.05 7.62
C ARG A 152 -13.14 -5.81 8.01
N MET A 153 -13.95 -5.29 7.10
CA MET A 153 -14.96 -4.31 7.48
C MET A 153 -16.09 -5.07 8.20
N GLU A 154 -16.24 -4.83 9.50
CA GLU A 154 -17.51 -5.05 10.21
C GLU A 154 -18.51 -3.94 9.89
#